data_AF-A0A7Y5J5A4-F1
#
_entry.id   AF-A0A7Y5J5A4-F1
#
_cell.length_a   1.000
_cell.length_b   1.000
_cell.length_c   1.000
_cell.angle_alpha   90.00
_cell.angle_beta   90.00
_cell.angle_gamma   90.00
#
_symmetry.space_group_name_H-M   'P 1'
#
loop_
_entity.id
_entity.type
_entity.pdbx_description
1 polymer ?
#
loop_
_entity_poly.entity_id
_entity_poly.type
_entity_poly.pdbx_seq_one_letter_code
_entity_poly.pdbx_strand_id
1 'polypeptide(L)'
;MLSSFFSYNQNFVMFGHEHVTVLILTVALAIFLPLYAKRNLSGRAQVRLSRAMAVLICFSVVFYIIVRMAHGYFDPKTDLPFDLCNLVGLVLPFLMWRPSYRAHEILYFWILAGTLQGVLTPHLMDSFPTFTFFKFWITHSGLVIYTIYISVVFRFYPTRKSIMRAFVAIQIYAVVVFLINLGVGSNYAYLLHKPPTASLLDLFGPWPWYILVLEALALVIFGLCYLPFWRAERAGRGHASA
;
A
#
# COMPACT_ATOMS: atom_id res chain seq x y z
N MET A 1 -8.12 -13.08 26.81
CA MET A 1 -8.00 -11.78 26.10
C MET A 1 -6.87 -11.80 25.06
N LEU A 2 -5.65 -12.24 25.38
CA LEU A 2 -4.59 -12.38 24.34
C LEU A 2 -4.86 -13.52 23.36
N SER A 3 -5.49 -14.61 23.79
CA SER A 3 -5.87 -15.73 22.91
C SER A 3 -6.84 -15.34 21.80
N SER A 4 -7.82 -14.48 22.10
CA SER A 4 -8.80 -13.98 21.13
C SER A 4 -8.21 -12.98 20.12
N PHE A 5 -7.07 -12.36 20.45
CA PHE A 5 -6.37 -11.45 19.54
C PHE A 5 -5.64 -12.22 18.44
N PHE A 6 -5.08 -13.40 18.75
CA PHE A 6 -4.39 -14.25 17.79
C PHE A 6 -5.30 -15.34 17.17
N SER A 7 -6.59 -15.35 17.50
CA SER A 7 -7.57 -16.26 16.89
C SER A 7 -8.19 -15.64 15.64
N TYR A 8 -8.59 -16.50 14.70
CA TYR A 8 -9.41 -16.13 13.54
C TYR A 8 -10.89 -16.15 13.93
N ASN A 9 -11.66 -15.17 13.47
CA ASN A 9 -13.09 -15.08 13.78
C ASN A 9 -13.99 -15.04 12.54
N GLN A 10 -13.42 -14.76 11.35
CA GLN A 10 -14.12 -14.75 10.06
C GLN A 10 -15.41 -13.92 9.99
N ASN A 11 -15.54 -12.89 10.83
CA ASN A 11 -16.75 -12.09 10.95
C ASN A 11 -16.70 -10.75 10.20
N PHE A 12 -15.67 -10.51 9.38
CA PHE A 12 -15.54 -9.24 8.68
C PHE A 12 -16.58 -9.11 7.56
N VAL A 13 -17.25 -7.96 7.52
CA VAL A 13 -18.24 -7.63 6.49
C VAL A 13 -17.79 -6.37 5.76
N MET A 14 -17.53 -6.50 4.46
CA MET A 14 -17.21 -5.36 3.60
C MET A 14 -18.38 -4.36 3.59
N PHE A 15 -18.07 -3.11 3.91
CA PHE A 15 -19.02 -1.99 4.10
C PHE A 15 -19.96 -2.13 5.31
N GLY A 16 -19.67 -3.08 6.22
CA GLY A 16 -20.25 -3.10 7.55
C GLY A 16 -19.72 -1.98 8.45
N HIS A 17 -20.21 -1.92 9.69
CA HIS A 17 -19.88 -0.86 10.64
C HIS A 17 -18.37 -0.70 10.88
N GLU A 18 -17.64 -1.80 11.06
CA GLU A 18 -16.18 -1.77 11.25
C GLU A 18 -15.46 -1.22 10.03
N HIS A 19 -15.82 -1.68 8.82
CA HIS A 19 -15.20 -1.21 7.59
C HIS A 19 -15.42 0.30 7.40
N VAL A 20 -16.66 0.77 7.52
CA VAL A 20 -17.00 2.19 7.39
C VAL A 20 -16.26 3.04 8.43
N THR A 21 -16.15 2.55 9.66
CA THR A 21 -15.36 3.23 10.71
C THR A 21 -13.90 3.41 10.28
N VAL A 22 -13.26 2.35 9.76
CA VAL A 22 -11.88 2.44 9.29
C VAL A 22 -11.74 3.37 8.08
N LEU A 23 -12.70 3.38 7.15
CA LEU A 23 -12.70 4.30 6.02
C LEU A 23 -12.74 5.76 6.50
N ILE A 24 -13.65 6.09 7.43
CA ILE A 24 -13.76 7.42 8.02
C ILE A 24 -12.46 7.81 8.71
N LEU A 25 -11.89 6.92 9.54
CA LEU A 25 -10.62 7.17 10.22
C LEU A 25 -9.46 7.36 9.23
N THR A 26 -9.43 6.58 8.15
CA THR A 26 -8.40 6.69 7.11
C THR A 26 -8.45 8.05 6.44
N VAL A 27 -9.64 8.51 6.03
CA VAL A 27 -9.83 9.84 5.42
C VAL A 27 -9.52 10.95 6.43
N ALA A 28 -10.03 10.84 7.66
CA ALA A 28 -9.79 11.83 8.71
C ALA A 28 -8.30 12.01 9.00
N LEU A 29 -7.55 10.91 9.15
CA LEU A 29 -6.10 10.95 9.41
C LEU A 29 -5.31 11.41 8.19
N ALA A 30 -5.68 10.99 6.98
CA ALA A 30 -5.06 11.42 5.73
C ALA A 30 -5.17 12.94 5.51
N ILE A 31 -6.22 13.58 6.04
CA ILE A 31 -6.38 15.04 5.99
C ILE A 31 -5.73 15.70 7.20
N PHE A 32 -6.02 15.23 8.41
CA PHE A 32 -5.61 15.86 9.65
C PHE A 32 -4.09 15.89 9.82
N LEU A 33 -3.41 14.75 9.65
CA LEU A 33 -1.96 14.64 9.92
C LEU A 33 -1.11 15.60 9.08
N PRO A 34 -1.24 15.68 7.74
CA PRO A 34 -0.44 16.63 6.96
C PRO A 34 -0.76 18.09 7.29
N LEU A 35 -2.03 18.44 7.52
CA LEU A 35 -2.42 19.81 7.87
C LEU A 35 -1.86 20.21 9.23
N TYR A 36 -2.01 19.34 10.23
CA TYR A 36 -1.44 19.53 11.56
C TYR A 36 0.08 19.67 11.49
N ALA A 37 0.75 18.79 10.73
CA ALA A 37 2.21 18.80 10.60
C ALA A 37 2.73 20.08 9.96
N LYS A 38 2.06 20.61 8.93
CA LYS A 38 2.46 21.88 8.30
C LYS A 38 2.25 23.10 9.19
N ARG A 39 1.22 23.08 10.03
CA ARG A 39 0.87 24.23 10.89
C ARG A 39 1.66 24.24 12.20
N ASN A 40 1.95 23.06 12.76
CA ASN A 40 2.41 22.95 14.15
C ASN A 40 3.76 22.25 14.32
N LEU A 41 4.29 21.55 13.31
CA LEU A 41 5.55 20.80 13.43
C LEU A 41 6.69 21.50 12.69
N SER A 42 7.86 21.53 13.31
CA SER A 42 9.12 21.90 12.64
C SER A 42 9.51 20.87 11.59
N GLY A 43 10.35 21.23 10.62
CA GLY A 43 10.81 20.31 9.58
C GLY A 43 11.43 19.02 10.14
N ARG A 44 12.21 19.11 11.23
CA ARG A 44 12.75 17.93 11.93
C ARG A 44 11.66 17.05 12.55
N ALA A 45 10.59 17.63 13.07
CA ALA A 45 9.45 16.89 13.60
C ALA A 45 8.60 16.25 12.49
N GLN A 46 8.45 16.92 11.35
CA GLN A 46 7.79 16.36 10.16
C GLN A 46 8.50 15.10 9.63
N VAL A 47 9.84 15.16 9.53
CA VAL A 47 10.66 13.98 9.13
C VAL A 47 10.58 12.88 10.19
N ARG A 48 10.55 13.21 11.49
CA ARG A 48 10.39 12.20 12.54
C ARG A 48 9.02 11.51 12.48
N LEU A 49 7.96 12.26 12.23
CA LEU A 49 6.61 11.70 12.08
C LEU A 49 6.52 10.76 10.87
N SER A 50 7.06 11.15 9.71
CA SER A 50 7.08 10.26 8.54
C SER A 50 7.87 8.97 8.82
N ARG A 51 9.03 9.07 9.49
CA ARG A 51 9.80 7.88 9.89
C ARG A 51 9.04 7.00 10.87
N ALA A 52 8.35 7.59 11.85
CA ALA A 52 7.54 6.83 12.80
C ALA A 52 6.42 6.06 12.09
N MET A 53 5.71 6.68 11.14
CA MET A 53 4.71 6.00 10.32
C MET A 53 5.32 4.86 9.51
N ALA A 54 6.46 5.09 8.84
CA ALA A 54 7.14 4.07 8.05
C ALA A 54 7.59 2.87 8.89
N VAL A 55 8.16 3.13 10.07
CA VAL A 55 8.58 2.09 11.02
C VAL A 55 7.38 1.32 11.55
N LEU A 56 6.26 1.98 11.87
CA LEU A 56 5.04 1.31 12.32
C LEU A 56 4.48 0.35 11.25
N ILE A 57 4.44 0.78 9.99
CA ILE A 57 3.98 -0.05 8.87
C ILE A 57 4.91 -1.25 8.69
N CYS A 58 6.23 -1.02 8.61
CA CYS A 58 7.22 -2.10 8.48
C CYS A 58 7.14 -3.08 9.65
N PHE A 59 7.04 -2.56 10.87
CA PHE A 59 6.86 -3.37 12.07
C PHE A 59 5.62 -4.25 11.97
N SER A 60 4.48 -3.73 11.48
CA SER A 60 3.27 -4.55 11.31
C SER A 60 3.45 -5.73 10.35
N VAL A 61 4.23 -5.55 9.28
CA VAL A 61 4.57 -6.61 8.31
C VAL A 61 5.50 -7.63 8.94
N VAL A 62 6.61 -7.19 9.56
CA VAL A 62 7.61 -8.09 10.17
C VAL A 62 7.02 -8.85 11.34
N PHE A 63 6.27 -8.16 12.20
CA PHE A 63 5.64 -8.76 13.37
C PHE A 63 4.59 -9.81 12.96
N TYR A 64 3.89 -9.61 11.85
CA TYR A 64 2.99 -10.63 11.31
C TYR A 64 3.69 -11.94 10.95
N ILE A 65 4.82 -11.84 10.24
CA ILE A 65 5.63 -13.00 9.88
C ILE A 65 6.14 -13.70 11.15
N ILE A 66 6.63 -12.93 12.13
CA ILE A 66 7.10 -13.48 13.43
C ILE A 66 5.99 -14.23 14.15
N VAL A 67 4.78 -13.66 14.25
CA VAL A 67 3.64 -14.30 14.90
C VAL A 67 3.25 -15.60 14.19
N ARG A 68 3.21 -15.59 12.84
CA ARG A 68 2.93 -16.79 12.03
C ARG A 68 3.98 -17.89 12.27
N MET A 69 5.27 -17.53 12.32
CA MET A 69 6.36 -18.46 12.61
C MET A 69 6.27 -19.03 14.03
N ALA A 70 6.05 -18.17 15.03
CA ALA A 70 5.99 -18.56 16.44
C ALA A 70 4.82 -19.52 16.73
N HIS A 71 3.72 -19.42 15.99
CA HIS A 71 2.56 -20.30 16.12
C HIS A 71 2.60 -21.51 15.17
N GLY A 72 3.67 -21.70 14.39
CA GLY A 72 3.81 -22.83 13.46
C GLY A 72 2.87 -22.76 12.24
N TYR A 73 2.28 -21.60 11.95
CA TYR A 73 1.39 -21.39 10.82
C TYR A 73 2.07 -20.79 9.59
N PHE A 74 3.36 -20.46 9.67
CA PHE A 74 4.08 -19.82 8.58
C PHE A 74 4.13 -20.71 7.33
N ASP A 75 3.63 -20.17 6.22
CA ASP A 75 3.72 -20.77 4.89
C ASP A 75 4.46 -19.80 3.95
N PRO A 76 5.66 -20.16 3.45
CA PRO A 76 6.39 -19.37 2.47
C PRO A 76 5.63 -19.05 1.19
N LYS A 77 4.52 -19.73 0.89
CA LYS A 77 3.69 -19.49 -0.29
C LYS A 77 2.69 -18.35 -0.11
N THR A 78 2.36 -17.99 1.13
CA THR A 78 1.36 -16.96 1.44
C THR A 78 1.91 -15.85 2.32
N ASP A 79 2.96 -16.10 3.09
CA ASP A 79 3.35 -15.22 4.20
C ASP A 79 4.61 -14.40 3.95
N LEU A 80 5.40 -14.71 2.90
CA LEU A 80 6.48 -13.84 2.47
C LEU A 80 5.92 -12.48 1.99
N PRO A 81 6.63 -11.38 2.24
CA PRO A 81 6.13 -10.02 2.00
C PRO A 81 6.28 -9.60 0.54
N PHE A 82 5.95 -10.49 -0.41
CA PHE A 82 6.10 -10.22 -1.84
C PHE A 82 4.86 -9.63 -2.49
N ASP A 83 3.70 -9.65 -1.83
CA ASP A 83 2.59 -8.80 -2.24
C ASP A 83 2.96 -7.32 -2.12
N LEU A 84 2.49 -6.53 -3.10
CA LEU A 84 2.92 -5.15 -3.30
C LEU A 84 2.84 -4.30 -2.03
N CYS A 85 1.75 -4.38 -1.27
CA CYS A 85 1.57 -3.61 -0.04
C CYS A 85 2.53 -4.03 1.08
N ASN A 86 2.77 -5.34 1.25
CA ASN A 86 3.72 -5.86 2.25
C ASN A 86 5.15 -5.50 1.86
N LEU A 87 5.50 -5.64 0.58
CA LEU A 87 6.82 -5.28 0.06
C LEU A 87 7.09 -3.78 0.27
N VAL A 88 6.15 -2.94 -0.16
CA VAL A 88 6.24 -1.48 0.03
C VAL A 88 6.35 -1.15 1.51
N GLY A 89 5.53 -1.76 2.37
CA GLY A 89 5.58 -1.57 3.82
C GLY A 89 6.93 -1.94 4.43
N LEU A 90 7.54 -3.03 3.95
CA LEU A 90 8.86 -3.50 4.40
C LEU A 90 9.98 -2.53 4.01
N VAL A 91 9.97 -2.03 2.77
CA VAL A 91 11.04 -1.15 2.26
C VAL A 91 10.89 0.32 2.70
N LEU A 92 9.71 0.71 3.18
CA LEU A 92 9.37 2.11 3.47
C LEU A 92 10.36 2.81 4.43
N PRO A 93 10.81 2.22 5.56
CA PRO A 93 11.78 2.87 6.44
C PRO A 93 13.11 3.18 5.76
N PHE A 94 13.57 2.29 4.87
CA PHE A 94 14.85 2.45 4.15
C PHE A 94 14.76 3.59 3.13
N LEU A 95 13.64 3.66 2.39
CA LEU A 95 13.40 4.72 1.41
C LEU A 95 13.25 6.11 2.05
N MET A 96 12.96 6.16 3.35
CA MET A 96 12.55 7.37 4.05
C MET A 96 13.52 7.81 5.13
N TRP A 97 14.60 7.04 5.32
CA TRP A 97 15.75 7.51 6.08
C TRP A 97 16.36 8.77 5.46
N ARG A 98 16.34 8.85 4.11
CA ARG A 98 16.59 10.07 3.33
C ARG A 98 15.45 10.25 2.30
N PRO A 99 14.41 11.04 2.61
CA PRO A 99 13.26 11.21 1.72
C PRO A 99 13.70 11.58 0.31
N SER A 100 13.47 10.69 -0.65
CA SER A 100 13.84 10.87 -2.05
C SER A 100 12.61 11.04 -2.91
N TYR A 101 12.58 12.09 -3.72
CA TYR A 101 11.51 12.32 -4.68
C TYR A 101 11.34 11.12 -5.63
N ARG A 102 12.43 10.49 -6.07
CA ARG A 102 12.37 9.34 -7.00
C ARG A 102 11.70 8.11 -6.39
N ALA A 103 11.91 7.88 -5.09
CA ALA A 103 11.22 6.78 -4.40
C ALA A 103 9.75 7.13 -4.22
N HIS A 104 9.45 8.36 -3.78
CA HIS A 104 8.08 8.82 -3.56
C HIS A 104 7.25 8.82 -4.83
N GLU A 105 7.79 9.27 -5.97
CA GLU A 105 7.04 9.35 -7.22
C GLU A 105 6.56 7.96 -7.69
N ILE A 106 7.33 6.90 -7.43
CA ILE A 106 6.95 5.52 -7.71
C ILE A 106 5.90 5.04 -6.71
N LEU A 107 6.20 5.18 -5.40
CA LEU A 107 5.34 4.74 -4.32
C LEU A 107 3.97 5.42 -4.34
N TYR A 108 3.91 6.69 -4.74
CA TYR A 108 2.69 7.45 -4.87
C TYR A 108 1.66 6.73 -5.74
N PHE A 109 2.08 6.29 -6.93
CA PHE A 109 1.21 5.59 -7.86
C PHE A 109 0.90 4.17 -7.41
N TRP A 110 1.90 3.43 -6.91
CA TRP A 110 1.68 2.06 -6.45
C TRP A 110 0.70 1.98 -5.28
N ILE A 111 0.83 2.88 -4.31
CA ILE A 111 -0.02 2.92 -3.14
C ILE A 111 -1.43 3.40 -3.48
N LEU A 112 -1.58 4.45 -4.29
CA LEU A 112 -2.92 4.96 -4.63
C LEU A 112 -3.65 4.11 -5.66
N ALA A 113 -2.94 3.38 -6.54
CA ALA A 113 -3.60 2.48 -7.48
C ALA A 113 -3.85 1.09 -6.89
N GLY A 114 -2.90 0.56 -6.13
CA GLY A 114 -2.99 -0.78 -5.54
C GLY A 114 -3.57 -0.75 -4.13
N THR A 115 -2.87 -0.13 -3.19
CA THR A 115 -3.24 -0.21 -1.76
C THR A 115 -4.58 0.46 -1.44
N LEU A 116 -4.91 1.57 -2.10
CA LEU A 116 -6.22 2.22 -1.93
C LEU A 116 -7.39 1.30 -2.34
N GLN A 117 -7.21 0.46 -3.37
CA GLN A 117 -8.21 -0.55 -3.73
C GLN A 117 -8.38 -1.57 -2.59
N GLY A 118 -7.29 -2.01 -1.96
CA GLY A 118 -7.36 -2.87 -0.77
C GLY A 118 -8.04 -2.22 0.44
N VAL A 119 -8.05 -0.88 0.53
CA VAL A 119 -8.80 -0.15 1.54
C VAL A 119 -10.29 -0.09 1.19
N LEU A 120 -10.66 0.11 -0.09
CA LEU A 120 -12.05 0.27 -0.51
C LEU A 120 -12.79 -1.06 -0.70
N THR A 121 -12.10 -2.08 -1.19
CA THR A 121 -12.60 -3.43 -1.44
C THR A 121 -11.66 -4.45 -0.79
N PRO A 122 -11.63 -4.52 0.55
CA PRO A 122 -10.71 -5.37 1.28
C PRO A 122 -11.00 -6.86 1.06
N HIS A 123 -9.93 -7.62 0.83
CA HIS A 123 -9.95 -9.08 0.95
C HIS A 123 -9.48 -9.45 2.37
N LEU A 124 -10.34 -9.20 3.34
CA LEU A 124 -10.11 -9.46 4.77
C LEU A 124 -11.25 -10.31 5.31
N MET A 125 -10.92 -11.39 6.02
CA MET A 125 -11.93 -12.30 6.60
C MET A 125 -12.17 -12.00 8.08
N ASP A 126 -11.13 -11.63 8.83
CA ASP A 126 -11.24 -11.44 10.28
C ASP A 126 -11.61 -10.01 10.66
N SER A 127 -12.50 -9.90 11.64
CA SER A 127 -13.01 -8.63 12.18
C SER A 127 -12.20 -8.16 13.39
N PHE A 128 -12.51 -6.97 13.89
CA PHE A 128 -11.99 -6.51 15.18
C PHE A 128 -12.37 -7.50 16.31
N PRO A 129 -11.53 -7.72 17.34
CA PRO A 129 -10.19 -7.16 17.59
C PRO A 129 -9.05 -8.13 17.22
N THR A 130 -9.11 -8.80 16.07
CA THR A 130 -8.06 -9.77 15.68
C THR A 130 -6.76 -9.08 15.24
N PHE A 131 -5.64 -9.77 15.41
CA PHE A 131 -4.34 -9.31 14.96
C PHE A 131 -4.30 -9.07 13.45
N THR A 132 -4.92 -9.96 12.67
CA THR A 132 -5.03 -9.86 11.21
C THR A 132 -5.80 -8.61 10.80
N PHE A 133 -6.87 -8.25 11.51
CA PHE A 133 -7.58 -6.98 11.31
C PHE A 133 -6.65 -5.78 11.48
N PHE A 134 -5.95 -5.66 12.61
CA PHE A 134 -5.05 -4.53 12.85
C PHE A 134 -3.89 -4.49 11.85
N LYS A 135 -3.24 -5.63 11.58
CA LYS A 135 -2.17 -5.73 10.60
C LYS A 135 -2.61 -5.23 9.23
N PHE A 136 -3.80 -5.66 8.78
CA PHE A 136 -4.33 -5.30 7.48
C PHE A 136 -4.51 -3.79 7.35
N TRP A 137 -5.18 -3.16 8.32
CA TRP A 137 -5.46 -1.73 8.27
C TRP A 137 -4.24 -0.84 8.55
N ILE A 138 -3.35 -1.23 9.45
CA ILE A 138 -2.07 -0.53 9.67
C ILE A 138 -1.25 -0.53 8.38
N THR A 139 -1.21 -1.64 7.65
CA THR A 139 -0.48 -1.71 6.38
C THR A 139 -1.21 -0.90 5.30
N HIS A 140 -2.49 -1.18 5.02
CA HIS A 140 -3.18 -0.59 3.88
C HIS A 140 -3.52 0.89 4.08
N SER A 141 -4.27 1.22 5.13
CA SER A 141 -4.60 2.61 5.43
C SER A 141 -3.36 3.42 5.80
N GLY A 142 -2.42 2.82 6.53
CA GLY A 142 -1.16 3.48 6.90
C GLY A 142 -0.36 3.91 5.67
N LEU A 143 -0.24 3.06 4.65
CA LEU A 143 0.43 3.41 3.40
C LEU A 143 -0.29 4.56 2.66
N VAL A 144 -1.63 4.53 2.58
CA VAL A 144 -2.39 5.62 1.94
C VAL A 144 -2.16 6.95 2.67
N ILE A 145 -2.32 6.95 3.99
CA ILE A 145 -2.10 8.13 4.83
C ILE A 145 -0.65 8.62 4.69
N TYR A 146 0.32 7.70 4.68
CA TYR A 146 1.74 7.99 4.51
C TYR A 146 2.03 8.72 3.19
N THR A 147 1.53 8.20 2.08
CA THR A 147 1.72 8.79 0.75
C THR A 147 1.14 10.19 0.65
N ILE A 148 -0.06 10.39 1.19
CA ILE A 148 -0.70 11.71 1.23
C ILE A 148 0.11 12.66 2.12
N TYR A 149 0.56 12.19 3.29
CA TYR A 149 1.40 12.96 4.19
C TYR A 149 2.68 13.46 3.49
N ILE A 150 3.43 12.56 2.83
CA ILE A 150 4.66 12.96 2.15
C ILE A 150 4.38 13.96 1.03
N SER A 151 3.35 13.71 0.23
CA SER A 151 2.99 14.57 -0.91
C SER A 151 2.63 15.99 -0.46
N VAL A 152 1.90 16.13 0.65
CA VAL A 152 1.43 17.43 1.14
C VAL A 152 2.51 18.17 1.93
N VAL A 153 3.22 17.48 2.82
CA VAL A 153 4.20 18.08 3.74
C VAL A 153 5.49 18.44 3.02
N PHE A 154 6.05 17.52 2.24
CA PHE A 154 7.31 17.73 1.51
C PHE A 154 7.10 18.27 0.08
N ARG A 155 5.84 18.49 -0.33
CA ARG A 155 5.48 19.00 -1.67
C ARG A 155 6.02 18.12 -2.80
N PHE A 156 6.08 16.81 -2.58
CA PHE A 156 6.50 15.85 -3.60
C PHE A 156 5.31 15.53 -4.50
N TYR A 157 5.19 16.30 -5.59
CA TYR A 157 4.12 16.16 -6.56
C TYR A 157 4.56 15.30 -7.75
N PRO A 158 3.79 14.27 -8.14
CA PRO A 158 4.13 13.45 -9.30
C PRO A 158 4.06 14.27 -10.59
N THR A 159 4.93 13.93 -11.54
CA THR A 159 4.96 14.50 -12.90
C THR A 159 4.43 13.52 -13.92
N ARG A 160 4.24 13.96 -15.17
CA ARG A 160 3.94 13.03 -16.29
C ARG A 160 5.01 11.95 -16.44
N LYS A 161 6.29 12.31 -16.25
CA LYS A 161 7.42 11.36 -16.32
C LYS A 161 7.35 10.34 -15.17
N SER A 162 6.82 10.74 -14.02
CA SER A 162 6.64 9.87 -12.86
C SER A 162 5.68 8.71 -13.17
N ILE A 163 4.64 8.91 -14.00
CA ILE A 163 3.73 7.85 -14.45
C ILE A 163 4.53 6.72 -15.12
N MET A 164 5.38 7.06 -16.10
CA MET A 164 6.18 6.06 -16.83
C MET A 164 7.23 5.40 -15.94
N ARG A 165 7.85 6.15 -15.02
CA ARG A 165 8.81 5.56 -14.06
C ARG A 165 8.13 4.56 -13.13
N ALA A 166 6.96 4.91 -12.60
CA ALA A 166 6.18 4.02 -11.74
C ALA A 166 5.68 2.78 -12.50
N PHE A 167 5.30 2.96 -13.77
CA PHE A 167 4.88 1.87 -14.65
C PHE A 167 6.04 0.91 -14.95
N VAL A 168 7.19 1.42 -15.40
CA VAL A 168 8.38 0.58 -15.62
C VAL A 168 8.80 -0.13 -14.32
N ALA A 169 8.76 0.57 -13.19
CA ALA A 169 9.07 -0.05 -11.91
C ALA A 169 8.10 -1.20 -11.57
N ILE A 170 6.79 -1.05 -11.83
CA ILE A 170 5.83 -2.12 -11.50
C ILE A 170 6.03 -3.34 -12.41
N GLN A 171 6.47 -3.13 -13.67
CA GLN A 171 6.85 -4.23 -14.54
C GLN A 171 8.08 -4.99 -14.00
N ILE A 172 9.11 -4.28 -13.51
CA ILE A 172 10.28 -4.91 -12.90
C ILE A 172 9.87 -5.73 -11.68
N TYR A 173 9.02 -5.16 -10.81
CA TYR A 173 8.44 -5.86 -9.67
C TYR A 173 7.67 -7.12 -10.11
N ALA A 174 6.81 -7.01 -11.13
CA ALA A 174 6.01 -8.13 -11.61
C ALA A 174 6.88 -9.27 -12.15
N VAL A 175 7.94 -8.96 -12.91
CA VAL A 175 8.90 -9.98 -13.39
C VAL A 175 9.61 -10.66 -12.22
N VAL A 176 10.10 -9.91 -11.24
CA VAL A 176 10.78 -10.47 -10.07
C VAL A 176 9.84 -11.37 -9.26
N VAL A 177 8.63 -10.92 -8.98
CA VAL A 177 7.63 -11.70 -8.22
C VAL A 177 7.16 -12.91 -9.01
N PHE A 178 7.05 -12.82 -10.34
CA PHE A 178 6.74 -13.96 -11.20
C PHE A 178 7.82 -15.05 -11.08
N LEU A 179 9.11 -14.69 -11.14
CA LEU A 179 10.21 -15.65 -10.96
C LEU A 179 10.21 -16.27 -9.56
N ILE A 180 9.93 -15.47 -8.52
CA ILE A 180 9.76 -15.98 -7.15
C ILE A 180 8.60 -16.98 -7.08
N ASN A 181 7.47 -16.66 -7.70
CA ASN A 181 6.30 -17.54 -7.73
C ASN A 181 6.61 -18.89 -8.36
N LEU A 182 7.38 -18.92 -9.45
CA LEU A 182 7.84 -20.17 -10.06
C LEU A 182 8.77 -20.96 -9.14
N GLY A 183 9.68 -20.29 -8.43
CA GLY A 183 10.65 -20.94 -7.54
C GLY A 183 10.06 -21.48 -6.24
N VAL A 184 9.13 -20.75 -5.63
CA VAL A 184 8.49 -21.09 -4.35
C VAL A 184 7.22 -21.94 -4.56
N GLY A 185 6.66 -21.94 -5.77
CA GLY A 185 5.33 -22.50 -6.04
C GLY A 185 4.22 -21.68 -5.35
N SER A 186 4.41 -20.36 -5.29
CA SER A 186 3.49 -19.38 -4.72
C SER A 186 2.72 -18.62 -5.80
N ASN A 187 1.79 -17.77 -5.40
CA ASN A 187 1.03 -16.91 -6.33
C ASN A 187 0.85 -15.49 -5.79
N TYR A 188 1.95 -14.89 -5.35
CA TYR A 188 2.00 -13.50 -4.90
C TYR A 188 1.55 -12.55 -6.01
N ALA A 189 0.80 -11.53 -5.63
CA ALA A 189 0.16 -10.56 -6.52
C ALA A 189 -0.71 -11.18 -7.64
N TYR A 190 -1.10 -12.45 -7.50
CA TYR A 190 -1.97 -13.17 -8.44
C TYR A 190 -1.46 -13.17 -9.89
N LEU A 191 -0.15 -13.33 -10.09
CA LEU A 191 0.48 -13.29 -11.42
C LEU A 191 0.40 -14.62 -12.19
N LEU A 192 0.23 -15.76 -11.51
CA LEU A 192 0.13 -17.07 -12.16
C LEU A 192 -1.32 -17.49 -12.39
N HIS A 193 -2.19 -17.19 -11.43
CA HIS A 193 -3.62 -17.44 -11.54
C HIS A 193 -4.42 -16.48 -10.66
N LYS A 194 -5.73 -16.41 -10.89
CA LYS A 194 -6.64 -15.60 -10.08
C LYS A 194 -6.76 -16.16 -8.65
N PRO A 195 -7.15 -15.33 -7.67
CA PRO A 195 -7.52 -15.84 -6.35
C PRO A 195 -8.63 -16.89 -6.46
N PRO A 196 -8.68 -17.87 -5.55
CA PRO A 196 -9.73 -18.88 -5.53
C PRO A 196 -11.10 -18.31 -5.11
N THR A 197 -11.14 -17.07 -4.61
CA THR A 197 -12.36 -16.37 -4.21
C THR A 197 -12.78 -15.38 -5.29
N ALA A 198 -14.09 -15.11 -5.37
CA ALA A 198 -14.65 -14.11 -6.29
C ALA A 198 -13.89 -12.77 -6.20
N SER A 199 -13.48 -12.27 -7.36
CA SER A 199 -12.70 -11.03 -7.46
C SER A 199 -12.98 -10.29 -8.76
N LEU A 200 -12.59 -9.01 -8.84
CA LEU A 200 -12.68 -8.25 -10.09
C LEU A 200 -11.90 -8.90 -11.25
N LEU A 201 -10.87 -9.70 -10.93
CA LEU A 201 -10.06 -10.41 -11.92
C LEU A 201 -10.92 -11.39 -12.73
N ASP A 202 -12.03 -11.88 -12.18
CA ASP A 202 -12.94 -12.79 -12.87
C ASP A 202 -13.58 -12.16 -14.10
N LEU A 203 -13.70 -10.83 -14.13
CA LEU A 203 -14.24 -10.05 -15.24
C LEU A 203 -13.23 -9.83 -16.39
N PHE A 204 -11.95 -10.14 -16.18
CA PHE A 204 -10.85 -9.71 -17.06
C PHE A 204 -10.31 -10.81 -17.99
N GLY A 205 -11.04 -11.92 -18.15
CA GLY A 205 -10.66 -13.04 -19.02
C GLY A 205 -9.61 -13.99 -18.42
N PRO A 206 -9.18 -15.04 -19.14
CA PRO A 206 -8.24 -16.04 -18.62
C PRO A 206 -6.80 -15.51 -18.55
N TRP A 207 -5.90 -16.25 -17.91
CA TRP A 207 -4.47 -15.96 -17.95
C TRP A 207 -3.93 -16.09 -19.38
N PRO A 208 -3.05 -15.20 -19.88
CA PRO A 208 -2.48 -14.01 -19.22
C PRO A 208 -3.26 -12.71 -19.49
N TRP A 209 -4.43 -12.77 -20.16
CA TRP A 209 -5.18 -11.57 -20.58
C TRP A 209 -5.57 -10.65 -19.44
N TYR A 210 -5.96 -11.19 -18.28
CA TYR A 210 -6.30 -10.34 -17.14
C TYR A 210 -5.12 -9.50 -16.63
N ILE A 211 -3.88 -9.95 -16.84
CA ILE A 211 -2.67 -9.20 -16.46
C ILE A 211 -2.54 -7.97 -17.36
N LEU A 212 -2.77 -8.12 -18.67
CA LEU A 212 -2.76 -6.99 -19.61
C LEU A 212 -3.89 -5.99 -19.31
N VAL A 213 -5.07 -6.49 -18.89
CA VAL A 213 -6.17 -5.62 -18.44
C VAL A 213 -5.77 -4.87 -17.16
N LEU A 214 -5.10 -5.52 -16.21
CA LEU A 214 -4.57 -4.85 -15.01
C LEU A 214 -3.52 -3.79 -15.35
N GLU A 215 -2.63 -4.04 -16.31
CA GLU A 215 -1.64 -3.04 -16.75
C GLU A 215 -2.31 -1.81 -17.36
N ALA A 216 -3.29 -2.01 -18.24
CA ALA A 216 -4.07 -0.91 -18.81
C ALA A 216 -4.84 -0.14 -17.73
N LEU A 217 -5.47 -0.86 -16.79
CA LEU A 217 -6.18 -0.25 -15.66
C LEU A 217 -5.23 0.54 -14.75
N ALA A 218 -4.04 0.01 -14.48
CA ALA A 218 -3.02 0.70 -13.70
C ALA A 218 -2.62 2.03 -14.36
N LEU A 219 -2.42 2.07 -15.68
CA LEU A 219 -2.14 3.31 -16.41
C LEU A 219 -3.29 4.32 -16.34
N VAL A 220 -4.54 3.86 -16.46
CA VAL A 220 -5.72 4.73 -16.30
C VAL A 220 -5.75 5.33 -14.90
N ILE A 221 -5.58 4.50 -13.86
CA ILE A 221 -5.59 4.96 -12.47
C ILE A 221 -4.40 5.90 -12.20
N PHE A 222 -3.21 5.61 -12.73
CA PHE A 222 -2.06 6.51 -12.61
C PHE A 222 -2.36 7.88 -13.24
N GLY A 223 -3.01 7.90 -14.42
CA GLY A 223 -3.47 9.13 -15.05
C GLY A 223 -4.45 9.93 -14.16
N LEU A 224 -5.40 9.25 -13.52
CA LEU A 224 -6.35 9.85 -12.58
C LEU A 224 -5.66 10.39 -11.33
N CYS A 225 -4.73 9.64 -10.73
CA CYS A 225 -3.95 10.07 -9.56
C CYS A 225 -3.03 11.26 -9.88
N TYR A 226 -2.58 11.39 -11.13
CA TYR A 226 -1.77 12.53 -11.58
C TYR A 226 -2.61 13.80 -11.82
N LEU A 227 -3.89 13.67 -12.19
CA LEU A 227 -4.75 14.79 -12.61
C LEU A 227 -4.75 16.00 -11.65
N PRO A 228 -4.79 15.84 -10.31
CA PRO A 228 -4.75 16.97 -9.38
C PRO A 228 -3.48 17.83 -9.49
N PHE A 229 -2.38 17.26 -9.97
CA PHE A 229 -1.07 17.93 -10.05
C PHE A 229 -0.76 18.49 -11.45
N TRP A 230 -1.58 18.17 -12.45
CA TRP A 230 -1.36 18.61 -13.83
C TRP A 230 -1.21 20.13 -13.96
N ARG A 231 -2.05 20.90 -13.27
CA ARG A 231 -1.98 22.37 -13.26
C ARG A 231 -0.74 22.88 -12.50
N ALA A 232 -0.35 22.20 -11.42
CA ALA A 232 0.82 22.57 -10.62
C ALA A 232 2.14 22.35 -11.38
N GLU A 233 2.24 21.26 -12.14
CA GLU A 233 3.39 20.96 -13.00
C GLU A 233 3.53 22.01 -14.12
N ARG A 234 2.42 22.36 -14.80
CA ARG A 234 2.42 23.41 -15.84
C ARG A 234 2.82 24.78 -15.32
N ALA A 235 2.56 25.07 -14.05
CA ALA A 235 2.93 26.33 -13.41
C ALA A 235 4.39 26.37 -12.93
N GLY A 236 5.20 25.35 -13.21
CA GLY A 236 6.63 25.32 -12.83
C GLY A 236 6.88 25.22 -11.32
N ARG A 237 5.87 24.90 -10.50
CA ARG A 237 5.98 24.80 -9.03
C ARG A 237 6.60 23.46 -8.59
N GLY A 238 7.63 23.01 -9.30
CA GLY A 238 8.22 21.69 -9.17
C GLY A 238 9.48 21.69 -8.30
N HIS A 239 9.38 21.04 -7.15
CA HIS A 239 10.45 20.61 -6.24
C HIS A 239 11.06 21.72 -5.36
N ALA A 240 10.63 21.77 -4.10
CA ALA A 240 11.55 22.22 -3.05
C ALA A 240 12.57 21.09 -2.86
N SER A 241 13.82 21.33 -3.23
CA SER A 241 14.95 20.49 -2.81
C SER A 241 14.96 20.48 -1.27
N ALA A 242 14.71 19.32 -0.68
CA ALA A 242 14.88 19.08 0.74
C ALA A 242 16.37 19.08 1.10
#